data_AF-A0A7X7K995-F1
#
_entry.id   AF-A0A7X7K995-F1
#
_cell.length_a   1.000
_cell.length_b   1.000
_cell.length_c   1.000
_cell.angle_alpha   90.00
_cell.angle_beta   90.00
_cell.angle_gamma   90.00
#
_symmetry.space_group_name_H-M   'P 1'
#
loop_
_entity.id
_entity.type
_entity.pdbx_description
1 polymer ?
#
loop_
_entity_poly.entity_id
_entity_poly.type
_entity_poly.pdbx_seq_one_letter_code
_entity_poly.pdbx_strand_id
1 'polypeptide(L)'
;APGVKTSRPDYVYGYAEALADHVVRPVIFMNYGGPMRWRTKAGDEVEVDLGTPLTKDLTAHAWRTALAPTGEWIPAVLQAANTRLEEARRHVPDAGGLVIATDQTQARAYARILEQLTGDKPTVVLSDEAKASKRIEEFSESTDRWMVAVRMVSEGVDVPRLAVGVYATATSTPLFFAQAVGRFVRSRRRGEVATVFLPTVPILLGHAAALERQRDHVLGKPHGDAWEEAEALMAEANRSESASDDLLGEFEALESRATFDHVLFDSQAFGMHAEPLSADEQDFLGLPGLLEPDQVRSLLAERQNRQLKRRERQDRRDRADPDVVLHRAIASKRKELSSLVAQYAHVAGVPHSHIHAQLRRECGGPQVAKATQEQVDERIAAVRRWLRR
;
A
#
# COMPACT_ATOMS: atom_id res chain seq x y z
N ALA A 1 26.77 -21.38 -6.57
CA ALA A 1 28.12 -21.97 -6.49
C ALA A 1 28.01 -23.48 -6.71
N PRO A 2 28.89 -24.12 -7.49
CA PRO A 2 28.91 -25.57 -7.63
C PRO A 2 29.29 -26.22 -6.28
N GLY A 3 28.49 -27.17 -5.79
CA GLY A 3 28.75 -27.93 -4.56
C GLY A 3 27.76 -27.73 -3.40
N VAL A 4 26.71 -26.92 -3.57
CA VAL A 4 25.66 -26.79 -2.54
C VAL A 4 24.69 -27.96 -2.65
N LYS A 5 24.63 -28.82 -1.62
CA LYS A 5 23.61 -29.88 -1.52
C LYS A 5 22.23 -29.24 -1.48
N THR A 6 21.37 -29.60 -2.44
CA THR A 6 20.00 -29.12 -2.55
C THR A 6 19.06 -30.22 -2.08
N SER A 7 18.21 -29.91 -1.09
CA SER A 7 17.12 -30.80 -0.71
C SER A 7 16.05 -30.72 -1.80
N ARG A 8 15.80 -31.83 -2.48
CA ARG A 8 14.74 -31.95 -3.49
C ARG A 8 13.66 -32.88 -2.91
N PRO A 9 12.45 -32.37 -2.66
CA PRO A 9 11.34 -33.23 -2.24
C PRO A 9 10.95 -34.18 -3.38
N ASP A 10 10.56 -35.41 -3.04
CA ASP A 10 10.03 -36.39 -3.99
C ASP A 10 8.66 -35.99 -4.54
N TYR A 11 7.89 -35.22 -3.76
CA TYR A 11 6.60 -34.68 -4.11
C TYR A 11 6.39 -33.31 -3.44
N VAL A 12 5.83 -32.34 -4.18
CA VAL A 12 5.47 -31.02 -3.66
C VAL A 12 3.99 -30.82 -3.90
N TYR A 13 3.19 -30.86 -2.83
CA TYR A 13 1.80 -30.45 -2.90
C TYR A 13 1.70 -28.93 -2.71
N GLY A 14 1.48 -28.23 -3.82
CA GLY A 14 1.50 -26.77 -3.85
C GLY A 14 0.12 -26.11 -3.71
N TYR A 15 0.11 -24.79 -3.52
CA TYR A 15 -1.11 -23.99 -3.46
C TYR A 15 -1.98 -24.15 -4.73
N ALA A 16 -1.36 -24.20 -5.92
CA ALA A 16 -2.07 -24.37 -7.19
C ALA A 16 -2.79 -25.73 -7.30
N GLU A 17 -2.13 -26.81 -6.89
CA GLU A 17 -2.73 -28.16 -6.84
C GLU A 17 -3.87 -28.19 -5.81
N ALA A 18 -3.64 -27.59 -4.64
CA ALA A 18 -4.67 -27.47 -3.62
C ALA A 18 -5.88 -26.63 -4.07
N LEU A 19 -5.69 -25.63 -4.94
CA LEU A 19 -6.78 -24.88 -5.57
C LEU A 19 -7.57 -25.76 -6.54
N ALA A 20 -6.87 -26.53 -7.38
CA ALA A 20 -7.48 -27.42 -8.36
C ALA A 20 -8.29 -28.53 -7.68
N ASP A 21 -7.79 -29.04 -6.55
CA ASP A 21 -8.47 -30.04 -5.72
C ASP A 21 -9.55 -29.45 -4.79
N HIS A 22 -9.77 -28.13 -4.85
CA HIS A 22 -10.73 -27.38 -4.03
C HIS A 22 -10.52 -27.50 -2.50
N VAL A 23 -9.31 -27.87 -2.08
CA VAL A 23 -8.91 -27.97 -0.66
C VAL A 23 -8.68 -26.59 -0.07
N VAL A 24 -8.15 -25.69 -0.88
CA VAL A 24 -7.99 -24.27 -0.53
C VAL A 24 -8.83 -23.40 -1.46
N ARG A 25 -8.97 -22.15 -1.08
CA ARG A 25 -9.72 -21.14 -1.81
C ARG A 25 -8.79 -20.04 -2.34
N PRO A 26 -9.17 -19.37 -3.44
CA PRO A 26 -8.38 -18.27 -4.01
C PRO A 26 -8.21 -17.12 -3.01
N VAL A 27 -7.02 -16.50 -3.02
CA VAL A 27 -6.72 -15.30 -2.24
C VAL A 27 -6.52 -14.13 -3.19
N ILE A 28 -7.17 -13.01 -2.88
CA ILE A 28 -7.02 -11.76 -3.59
C ILE A 28 -6.25 -10.79 -2.69
N PHE A 29 -5.15 -10.23 -3.19
CA PHE A 29 -4.40 -9.24 -2.42
C PHE A 29 -4.78 -7.83 -2.87
N MET A 30 -5.29 -7.02 -1.95
CA MET A 30 -5.63 -5.61 -2.19
C MET A 30 -4.49 -4.74 -1.66
N ASN A 31 -3.77 -4.06 -2.55
CA ASN A 31 -2.57 -3.31 -2.17
C ASN A 31 -2.87 -1.82 -2.00
N TYR A 32 -2.40 -1.25 -0.89
CA TYR A 32 -2.56 0.14 -0.54
C TYR A 32 -1.20 0.82 -0.33
N GLY A 33 -0.98 1.88 -1.10
CA GLY A 33 0.19 2.75 -1.01
C GLY A 33 -0.18 4.12 -0.43
N GLY A 34 0.57 5.14 -0.82
CA GLY A 34 0.23 6.54 -0.60
C GLY A 34 1.29 7.32 0.17
N PRO A 35 1.12 8.65 0.27
CA PRO A 35 2.11 9.53 0.88
C PRO A 35 2.24 9.29 2.39
N MET A 36 3.48 9.23 2.84
CA MET A 36 3.92 9.03 4.21
C MET A 36 4.82 10.18 4.62
N ARG A 37 4.54 10.80 5.77
CA ARG A 37 5.36 11.87 6.34
C ARG A 37 5.69 11.59 7.79
N TRP A 38 6.97 11.71 8.13
CA TRP A 38 7.45 11.52 9.49
C TRP A 38 8.58 12.48 9.84
N ARG A 39 8.85 12.58 11.13
CA ARG A 39 9.99 13.30 11.68
C ARG A 39 11.06 12.31 12.15
N THR A 40 12.30 12.52 11.70
CA THR A 40 13.47 11.76 12.16
C THR A 40 13.97 12.30 13.51
N LYS A 41 14.88 11.57 14.15
CA LYS A 41 15.55 12.04 15.39
C LYS A 41 16.26 13.38 15.25
N ALA A 42 16.78 13.69 14.06
CA ALA A 42 17.49 14.93 13.78
C ALA A 42 16.54 16.14 13.68
N GLY A 43 15.22 15.90 13.71
CA GLY A 43 14.19 16.91 13.50
C GLY A 43 13.80 17.09 12.04
N ASP A 44 14.48 16.42 11.12
CA ASP A 44 14.18 16.50 9.68
C ASP A 44 12.84 15.82 9.39
N GLU A 45 11.99 16.52 8.65
CA GLU A 45 10.74 15.98 8.11
C GLU A 45 11.01 15.32 6.76
N VAL A 46 10.61 14.06 6.63
CA VAL A 46 10.78 13.26 5.42
C VAL A 46 9.39 12.91 4.90
N GLU A 47 9.17 13.11 3.60
CA GLU A 47 7.95 12.76 2.91
C GLU A 47 8.29 11.87 1.71
N VAL A 48 7.67 10.69 1.64
CA VAL A 48 7.83 9.74 0.52
C VAL A 48 6.49 9.08 0.21
N ASP A 49 6.38 8.46 -0.96
CA ASP A 49 5.19 7.72 -1.36
C ASP A 49 5.43 6.21 -1.24
N LEU A 50 4.66 5.55 -0.38
CA LEU A 50 4.69 4.11 -0.19
C LEU A 50 4.14 3.42 -1.45
N GLY A 51 5.00 2.67 -2.14
CA GLY A 51 4.68 2.04 -3.42
C GLY A 51 5.54 2.54 -4.58
N THR A 52 6.30 3.61 -4.36
CA THR A 52 7.37 4.03 -5.27
C THR A 52 8.69 3.33 -4.94
N PRO A 53 9.65 3.24 -5.88
CA PRO A 53 10.98 2.71 -5.61
C PRO A 53 11.71 3.58 -4.58
N LEU A 54 12.05 3.01 -3.42
CA LEU A 54 12.71 3.67 -2.30
C LEU A 54 13.89 2.81 -1.81
N THR A 55 14.82 3.42 -1.08
CA THR A 55 15.85 2.64 -0.36
C THR A 55 15.21 1.76 0.71
N LYS A 56 15.93 0.73 1.16
CA LYS A 56 15.41 -0.21 2.17
C LYS A 56 14.99 0.49 3.45
N ASP A 57 15.77 1.49 3.88
CA ASP A 57 15.54 2.20 5.14
C ASP A 57 14.35 3.16 5.03
N LEU A 58 14.26 3.92 3.93
CA LEU A 58 13.09 4.77 3.64
C LEU A 58 11.82 3.93 3.54
N THR A 59 11.89 2.76 2.90
CA THR A 59 10.76 1.82 2.83
C THR A 59 10.34 1.35 4.22
N ALA A 60 11.29 0.99 5.08
CA ALA A 60 11.00 0.55 6.45
C ALA A 60 10.37 1.67 7.30
N HIS A 61 10.83 2.91 7.16
CA HIS A 61 10.24 4.07 7.85
C HIS A 61 8.85 4.41 7.31
N ALA A 62 8.67 4.47 5.99
CA ALA A 62 7.38 4.70 5.36
C ALA A 62 6.36 3.63 5.76
N TRP A 63 6.77 2.36 5.77
CA TRP A 63 5.92 1.25 6.20
C TRP A 63 5.52 1.37 7.68
N ARG A 64 6.45 1.71 8.59
CA ARG A 64 6.09 1.98 10.00
C ARG A 64 5.16 3.18 10.14
N THR A 65 5.33 4.22 9.33
CA THR A 65 4.45 5.40 9.28
C THR A 65 3.03 4.99 8.88
N ALA A 66 2.89 4.14 7.86
CA ALA A 66 1.61 3.62 7.40
C ALA A 66 0.88 2.84 8.50
N LEU A 67 1.63 2.06 9.29
CA LEU A 67 1.08 1.27 10.40
C LEU A 67 0.82 2.08 11.68
N ALA A 68 1.12 3.38 11.70
CA ALA A 68 0.83 4.20 12.88
C ALA A 68 -0.69 4.40 13.02
N PRO A 69 -1.28 4.11 14.20
CA PRO A 69 -2.73 4.21 14.41
C PRO A 69 -3.20 5.66 14.54
N THR A 70 -2.25 6.60 14.68
CA THR A 70 -2.48 8.04 14.73
C THR A 70 -2.61 8.67 13.34
N GLY A 71 -2.20 7.96 12.28
CA GLY A 71 -2.33 8.41 10.90
C GLY A 71 -3.64 7.95 10.25
N GLU A 72 -3.88 8.36 8.99
CA GLU A 72 -5.13 8.05 8.28
C GLU A 72 -5.06 6.73 7.49
N TRP A 73 -3.86 6.18 7.28
CA TRP A 73 -3.70 4.97 6.47
C TRP A 73 -4.40 3.74 7.07
N ILE A 74 -4.15 3.43 8.36
CA ILE A 74 -4.80 2.29 9.03
C ILE A 74 -6.33 2.45 9.06
N PRO A 75 -6.92 3.57 9.51
CA PRO A 75 -8.37 3.77 9.45
C PRO A 75 -8.95 3.56 8.05
N ALA A 76 -8.32 4.09 7.01
CA ALA A 76 -8.78 3.93 5.64
C ALA A 76 -8.74 2.46 5.18
N VAL A 77 -7.65 1.74 5.45
CA VAL A 77 -7.54 0.31 5.09
C VAL A 77 -8.51 -0.56 5.90
N LEU A 78 -8.73 -0.26 7.18
CA LEU A 78 -9.73 -0.96 7.99
C LEU A 78 -11.16 -0.71 7.48
N GLN A 79 -11.47 0.51 7.04
CA GLN A 79 -12.75 0.83 6.42
C GLN A 79 -12.96 0.08 5.11
N ALA A 80 -11.95 0.05 4.23
CA ALA A 80 -11.99 -0.70 2.98
C ALA A 80 -12.16 -2.21 3.24
N ALA A 81 -11.43 -2.75 4.22
CA ALA A 81 -11.55 -4.14 4.63
C ALA A 81 -12.93 -4.46 5.23
N ASN A 82 -13.52 -3.55 6.01
CA ASN A 82 -14.89 -3.72 6.52
C ASN A 82 -15.92 -3.73 5.39
N THR A 83 -15.78 -2.82 4.42
CA THR A 83 -16.64 -2.81 3.22
C THR A 83 -16.56 -4.15 2.48
N ARG A 84 -15.35 -4.66 2.27
CA ARG A 84 -15.13 -5.96 1.63
C ARG A 84 -15.74 -7.12 2.43
N LEU A 85 -15.63 -7.09 3.76
CA LEU A 85 -16.20 -8.09 4.66
C LEU A 85 -17.73 -8.07 4.63
N GLU A 86 -18.36 -6.90 4.60
CA GLU A 86 -19.80 -6.76 4.46
C GLU A 86 -20.31 -7.36 3.14
N GLU A 87 -19.61 -7.11 2.03
CA GLU A 87 -19.92 -7.73 0.74
C GLU A 87 -19.76 -9.25 0.75
N ALA A 88 -18.72 -9.77 1.43
CA ALA A 88 -18.56 -11.21 1.63
C ALA A 88 -19.73 -11.79 2.44
N ARG A 89 -20.16 -11.09 3.51
CA ARG A 89 -21.24 -11.52 4.41
C ARG A 89 -22.62 -11.55 3.76
N ARG A 90 -22.83 -10.90 2.62
CA ARG A 90 -24.06 -11.07 1.82
C ARG A 90 -24.25 -12.49 1.30
N HIS A 91 -23.16 -13.23 1.12
CA HIS A 91 -23.18 -14.60 0.57
C HIS A 91 -22.73 -15.65 1.61
N VAL A 92 -21.88 -15.24 2.55
CA VAL A 92 -21.32 -16.07 3.62
C VAL A 92 -21.56 -15.35 4.96
N PRO A 93 -22.75 -15.48 5.57
CA PRO A 93 -23.20 -14.61 6.67
C PRO A 93 -22.28 -14.57 7.90
N ASP A 94 -21.52 -15.63 8.14
CA ASP A 94 -20.58 -15.77 9.26
C ASP A 94 -19.13 -15.42 8.89
N ALA A 95 -18.86 -14.93 7.68
CA ALA A 95 -17.51 -14.55 7.26
C ALA A 95 -16.88 -13.59 8.28
N GLY A 96 -15.66 -13.93 8.70
CA GLY A 96 -14.89 -13.18 9.69
C GLY A 96 -13.71 -12.44 9.08
N GLY A 97 -13.29 -11.37 9.74
CA GLY A 97 -12.12 -10.58 9.45
C GLY A 97 -11.02 -10.77 10.50
N LEU A 98 -9.76 -10.73 10.08
CA LEU A 98 -8.60 -10.77 10.97
C LEU A 98 -7.64 -9.62 10.66
N VAL A 99 -7.34 -8.80 11.67
CA VAL A 99 -6.24 -7.82 11.63
C VAL A 99 -5.03 -8.38 12.35
N ILE A 100 -3.89 -8.43 11.67
CA ILE A 100 -2.62 -8.92 12.21
C ILE A 100 -1.78 -7.70 12.63
N ALA A 101 -1.66 -7.46 13.92
CA ALA A 101 -0.94 -6.34 14.48
C ALA A 101 0.51 -6.70 14.86
N THR A 102 1.39 -5.69 14.83
CA THR A 102 2.81 -5.82 15.23
C THR A 102 2.99 -6.20 16.70
N ASP A 103 2.21 -5.58 17.59
CA ASP A 103 2.31 -5.70 19.04
C ASP A 103 0.95 -5.41 19.72
N GLN A 104 0.89 -5.60 21.04
CA GLN A 104 -0.34 -5.46 21.81
C GLN A 104 -0.88 -4.02 21.85
N THR A 105 0.00 -3.03 21.81
CA THR A 105 -0.40 -1.62 21.81
C THR A 105 -1.12 -1.30 20.50
N GLN A 106 -0.53 -1.71 19.37
CA GLN A 106 -1.14 -1.58 18.05
C GLN A 106 -2.45 -2.37 17.95
N ALA A 107 -2.48 -3.61 18.44
CA ALA A 107 -3.70 -4.42 18.42
C ALA A 107 -4.86 -3.74 19.17
N ARG A 108 -4.60 -3.19 20.36
CA ARG A 108 -5.62 -2.46 21.13
C ARG A 108 -6.04 -1.17 20.43
N ALA A 109 -5.12 -0.47 19.76
CA ALA A 109 -5.44 0.73 19.00
C ALA A 109 -6.31 0.42 17.78
N TYR A 110 -5.93 -0.57 16.96
CA TYR A 110 -6.69 -1.01 15.80
C TYR A 110 -8.08 -1.53 16.18
N ALA A 111 -8.20 -2.22 17.32
CA ALA A 111 -9.48 -2.66 17.85
C ALA A 111 -10.43 -1.49 18.15
N ARG A 112 -9.93 -0.39 18.73
CA ARG A 112 -10.74 0.82 18.97
C ARG A 112 -11.15 1.49 17.66
N ILE A 113 -10.24 1.56 16.68
CA ILE A 113 -10.56 2.10 15.36
C ILE A 113 -11.67 1.28 14.71
N LEU A 114 -11.55 -0.06 14.71
CA LEU A 114 -12.60 -0.95 14.19
C LEU A 114 -13.94 -0.78 14.92
N GLU A 115 -13.92 -0.69 16.26
CA GLU A 115 -15.14 -0.45 17.04
C GLU A 115 -15.80 0.89 16.66
N GLN A 116 -15.02 1.94 16.42
CA GLN A 116 -15.54 3.23 15.94
C GLN A 116 -16.11 3.16 14.52
N LEU A 117 -15.45 2.41 13.62
CA LEU A 117 -15.89 2.28 12.22
C LEU A 117 -17.12 1.39 12.07
N THR A 118 -17.22 0.33 12.87
CA THR A 118 -18.25 -0.72 12.71
C THR A 118 -19.38 -0.64 13.73
N GLY A 119 -19.16 0.03 14.86
CA GLY A 119 -20.07 0.02 16.01
C GLY A 119 -20.01 -1.28 16.84
N ASP A 120 -19.35 -2.33 16.34
CA ASP A 120 -19.23 -3.63 16.99
C ASP A 120 -17.83 -3.79 17.59
N LYS A 121 -17.75 -4.23 18.85
CA LYS A 121 -16.46 -4.43 19.53
C LYS A 121 -15.74 -5.68 18.98
N PRO A 122 -14.52 -5.57 18.42
CA PRO A 122 -13.81 -6.73 17.89
C PRO A 122 -13.22 -7.60 19.00
N THR A 123 -13.05 -8.89 18.71
CA THR A 123 -12.36 -9.83 19.60
C THR A 123 -10.86 -9.57 19.55
N VAL A 124 -10.30 -9.09 20.66
CA VAL A 124 -8.85 -8.83 20.76
C VAL A 124 -8.16 -10.03 21.38
N VAL A 125 -7.16 -10.58 20.69
CA VAL A 125 -6.40 -11.74 21.15
C VAL A 125 -4.91 -11.38 21.24
N LEU A 126 -4.37 -11.45 22.45
CA LEU A 126 -2.98 -11.09 22.74
C LEU A 126 -2.18 -12.36 23.04
N SER A 127 -0.91 -12.39 22.63
CA SER A 127 -0.06 -13.59 22.56
C SER A 127 0.33 -14.23 23.91
N ASP A 128 0.00 -13.59 25.03
CA ASP A 128 0.42 -13.93 26.39
C ASP A 128 -0.75 -14.33 27.31
N GLU A 129 -1.99 -14.36 26.82
CA GLU A 129 -3.14 -14.76 27.62
C GLU A 129 -3.33 -16.28 27.58
N ALA A 130 -3.36 -16.94 28.75
CA ALA A 130 -3.75 -18.37 28.87
C ALA A 130 -5.16 -18.66 28.28
N LYS A 131 -5.95 -17.61 28.04
CA LYS A 131 -7.28 -17.66 27.44
C LYS A 131 -7.28 -17.40 25.92
N ALA A 132 -6.13 -17.15 25.30
CA ALA A 132 -6.04 -16.75 23.90
C ALA A 132 -6.62 -17.82 22.96
N SER A 133 -6.28 -19.10 23.17
CA SER A 133 -6.87 -20.21 22.41
C SER A 133 -8.39 -20.29 22.59
N LYS A 134 -8.88 -20.14 23.82
CA LYS A 134 -10.32 -20.15 24.12
C LYS A 134 -11.05 -18.99 23.41
N ARG A 135 -10.45 -17.79 23.38
CA ARG A 135 -11.04 -16.62 22.70
C ARG A 135 -11.07 -16.81 21.19
N ILE A 136 -10.09 -17.52 20.61
CA ILE A 136 -10.09 -17.86 19.19
C ILE A 136 -11.16 -18.92 18.89
N GLU A 137 -11.34 -19.90 19.76
CA GLU A 137 -12.39 -20.91 19.65
C GLU A 137 -13.78 -20.28 19.77
N GLU A 138 -14.01 -19.48 20.83
CA GLU A 138 -15.23 -18.68 21.02
C GLU A 138 -15.49 -17.76 19.82
N PHE A 139 -14.44 -17.10 19.31
CA PHE A 139 -14.55 -16.33 18.09
C PHE A 139 -14.99 -17.27 16.98
N SER A 140 -14.28 -18.35 16.65
CA SER A 140 -14.57 -19.28 15.56
C SER A 140 -15.99 -19.86 15.56
N GLU A 141 -16.65 -19.97 16.71
CA GLU A 141 -18.04 -20.44 16.86
C GLU A 141 -19.08 -19.30 16.82
N SER A 142 -18.68 -18.04 16.95
CA SER A 142 -19.59 -16.88 16.96
C SER A 142 -20.04 -16.42 15.56
N THR A 143 -20.67 -15.25 15.47
CA THR A 143 -20.89 -14.54 14.18
C THR A 143 -20.20 -13.17 14.17
N ASP A 144 -19.33 -12.94 15.15
CA ASP A 144 -18.60 -11.69 15.32
C ASP A 144 -17.75 -11.42 14.08
N ARG A 145 -17.74 -10.16 13.66
CA ARG A 145 -17.15 -9.76 12.38
C ARG A 145 -15.63 -9.75 12.44
N TRP A 146 -15.05 -9.25 13.52
CA TRP A 146 -13.62 -8.91 13.55
C TRP A 146 -12.89 -9.51 14.73
N MET A 147 -11.70 -10.04 14.44
CA MET A 147 -10.67 -10.40 15.40
C MET A 147 -9.41 -9.56 15.14
N VAL A 148 -8.78 -9.06 16.20
CA VAL A 148 -7.47 -8.40 16.13
C VAL A 148 -6.47 -9.20 16.95
N ALA A 149 -5.40 -9.64 16.31
CA ALA A 149 -4.40 -10.51 16.93
C ALA A 149 -2.98 -9.94 16.79
N VAL A 150 -2.16 -10.14 17.81
CA VAL A 150 -0.70 -9.89 17.75
C VAL A 150 0.00 -11.18 17.36
N ARG A 151 1.06 -11.11 16.56
CA ARG A 151 2.05 -12.18 16.28
C ARG A 151 1.60 -13.59 16.68
N MET A 152 1.22 -14.40 15.68
CA MET A 152 0.88 -15.83 15.82
C MET A 152 0.31 -16.21 17.18
N VAL A 153 -0.93 -15.78 17.46
CA VAL A 153 -1.72 -16.50 18.43
C VAL A 153 -2.08 -17.86 17.83
N SER A 154 -1.72 -18.88 18.60
CA SER A 154 -1.96 -20.32 18.40
C SER A 154 -1.46 -20.93 17.10
N GLU A 155 -0.23 -21.43 17.16
CA GLU A 155 0.11 -22.67 16.47
C GLU A 155 -0.92 -23.74 16.89
N GLY A 156 -1.81 -24.14 15.97
CA GLY A 156 -2.77 -25.22 16.21
C GLY A 156 -4.25 -24.86 16.37
N VAL A 157 -4.67 -23.59 16.30
CA VAL A 157 -6.11 -23.24 16.23
C VAL A 157 -6.46 -22.69 14.85
N ASP A 158 -7.45 -23.33 14.21
CA ASP A 158 -7.96 -22.95 12.91
C ASP A 158 -9.23 -22.11 13.04
N VAL A 159 -9.39 -21.11 12.17
CA VAL A 159 -10.61 -20.30 12.09
C VAL A 159 -11.06 -20.28 10.63
N PRO A 160 -11.74 -21.34 10.16
CA PRO A 160 -12.03 -21.53 8.73
C PRO A 160 -12.90 -20.42 8.10
N ARG A 161 -13.61 -19.64 8.93
CA ARG A 161 -14.48 -18.55 8.46
C ARG A 161 -13.78 -17.25 8.13
N LEU A 162 -12.47 -17.13 8.39
CA LEU A 162 -11.71 -15.90 8.14
C LEU A 162 -11.61 -15.59 6.65
N ALA A 163 -12.44 -14.72 6.11
CA ALA A 163 -12.47 -14.39 4.68
C ALA A 163 -11.69 -13.10 4.34
N VAL A 164 -11.55 -12.17 5.29
CA VAL A 164 -10.87 -10.88 5.04
C VAL A 164 -9.72 -10.67 6.01
N GLY A 165 -8.53 -10.36 5.51
CA GLY A 165 -7.33 -10.14 6.30
C GLY A 165 -6.77 -8.73 6.14
N VAL A 166 -6.26 -8.13 7.21
CA VAL A 166 -5.47 -6.89 7.12
C VAL A 166 -4.08 -7.16 7.70
N TYR A 167 -3.06 -7.07 6.83
CA TYR A 167 -1.67 -7.29 7.21
C TYR A 167 -1.07 -6.01 7.80
N ALA A 168 -1.44 -5.70 9.05
CA ALA A 168 -1.05 -4.48 9.76
C ALA A 168 0.19 -4.68 10.64
N THR A 169 1.21 -5.38 10.10
CA THR A 169 2.45 -5.69 10.80
C THR A 169 3.68 -5.40 9.98
N ALA A 170 4.78 -4.97 10.62
CA ALA A 170 6.06 -4.69 9.98
C ALA A 170 6.95 -5.95 9.77
N THR A 171 6.41 -7.15 10.01
CA THR A 171 7.14 -8.41 9.77
C THR A 171 7.07 -8.77 8.29
N SER A 172 8.21 -9.09 7.68
CA SER A 172 8.33 -9.37 6.24
C SER A 172 8.97 -10.72 5.92
N THR A 173 9.11 -11.62 6.89
CA THR A 173 9.71 -12.93 6.62
C THR A 173 8.74 -13.79 5.78
N PRO A 174 9.24 -14.51 4.75
CA PRO A 174 8.38 -15.33 3.89
C PRO A 174 7.55 -16.35 4.68
N LEU A 175 8.15 -16.99 5.69
CA LEU A 175 7.47 -17.97 6.54
C LEU A 175 6.29 -17.35 7.30
N PHE A 176 6.50 -16.19 7.91
CA PHE A 176 5.43 -15.50 8.64
C PHE A 176 4.31 -15.07 7.69
N PHE A 177 4.65 -14.55 6.51
CA PHE A 177 3.66 -14.18 5.49
C PHE A 177 2.83 -15.40 5.06
N ALA A 178 3.48 -16.52 4.74
CA ALA A 178 2.81 -17.76 4.34
C ALA A 178 1.91 -18.31 5.45
N GLN A 179 2.36 -18.28 6.71
CA GLN A 179 1.56 -18.69 7.86
C GLN A 179 0.35 -17.77 8.09
N ALA A 180 0.53 -16.46 7.93
CA ALA A 180 -0.52 -15.46 8.05
C ALA A 180 -1.60 -15.65 6.98
N VAL A 181 -1.19 -15.69 5.70
CA VAL A 181 -2.11 -15.88 4.57
C VAL A 181 -2.75 -17.28 4.60
N GLY A 182 -2.00 -18.28 5.06
CA GLY A 182 -2.47 -19.66 5.27
C GLY A 182 -3.69 -19.80 6.19
N ARG A 183 -4.00 -18.79 7.01
CA ARG A 183 -5.22 -18.74 7.84
C ARG A 183 -6.47 -18.39 7.03
N PHE A 184 -6.31 -17.78 5.85
CA PHE A 184 -7.41 -17.37 4.99
C PHE A 184 -7.63 -18.31 3.81
N VAL A 185 -6.68 -19.18 3.48
CA VAL A 185 -6.77 -20.05 2.29
C VAL A 185 -7.65 -21.28 2.48
N ARG A 186 -8.01 -21.66 3.72
CA ARG A 186 -8.77 -22.89 3.95
C ARG A 186 -10.18 -22.77 3.38
N SER A 187 -10.60 -23.77 2.60
CA SER A 187 -11.92 -23.80 1.98
C SER A 187 -12.93 -24.47 2.93
N ARG A 188 -14.07 -23.81 3.16
CA ARG A 188 -15.24 -24.43 3.82
C ARG A 188 -16.31 -24.82 2.83
N ARG A 189 -16.47 -23.98 1.81
CA ARG A 189 -17.47 -24.09 0.76
C ARG A 189 -16.81 -23.73 -0.56
N ARG A 190 -17.14 -24.51 -1.59
CA ARG A 190 -16.67 -24.27 -2.95
C ARG A 190 -17.01 -22.84 -3.40
N GLY A 191 -16.02 -22.19 -4.01
CA GLY A 191 -16.13 -20.83 -4.53
C GLY A 191 -15.97 -19.72 -3.49
N GLU A 192 -15.76 -19.99 -2.21
CA GLU A 192 -15.39 -18.91 -1.27
C GLU A 192 -14.10 -18.21 -1.74
N VAL A 193 -13.98 -16.91 -1.51
CA VAL A 193 -12.78 -16.15 -1.84
C VAL A 193 -12.25 -15.45 -0.59
N ALA A 194 -10.95 -15.53 -0.37
CA ALA A 194 -10.27 -14.73 0.63
C ALA A 194 -9.75 -13.41 0.05
N THR A 195 -9.74 -12.35 0.85
CA THR A 195 -9.15 -11.06 0.47
C THR A 195 -8.22 -10.57 1.56
N VAL A 196 -6.97 -10.29 1.23
CA VAL A 196 -5.95 -9.81 2.18
C VAL A 196 -5.46 -8.44 1.75
N PHE A 197 -5.57 -7.47 2.65
CA PHE A 197 -5.10 -6.10 2.45
C PHE A 197 -3.64 -6.00 2.85
N LEU A 198 -2.79 -5.53 1.93
CA LEU A 198 -1.36 -5.38 2.11
C LEU A 198 -0.93 -3.92 1.88
N PRO A 199 0.06 -3.42 2.63
CA PRO A 199 0.76 -2.22 2.21
C PRO A 199 1.61 -2.50 0.96
N THR A 200 1.68 -1.53 0.03
CA THR A 200 2.48 -1.63 -1.21
C THR A 200 3.98 -1.56 -0.88
N VAL A 201 4.51 -2.66 -0.36
CA VAL A 201 5.92 -2.83 0.00
C VAL A 201 6.49 -3.95 -0.87
N PRO A 202 7.60 -3.73 -1.61
CA PRO A 202 8.13 -4.70 -2.57
C PRO A 202 8.31 -6.12 -2.01
N ILE A 203 8.81 -6.24 -0.78
CA ILE A 203 9.02 -7.56 -0.15
C ILE A 203 7.70 -8.33 0.08
N LEU A 204 6.61 -7.64 0.44
CA LEU A 204 5.30 -8.27 0.64
C LEU A 204 4.65 -8.65 -0.69
N LEU A 205 4.76 -7.78 -1.70
CA LEU A 205 4.27 -8.07 -3.04
C LEU A 205 5.02 -9.26 -3.65
N GLY A 206 6.33 -9.34 -3.40
CA GLY A 206 7.15 -10.50 -3.75
C GLY A 206 6.64 -11.79 -3.13
N HIS A 207 6.29 -11.79 -1.84
CA HIS A 207 5.72 -12.95 -1.16
C HIS A 207 4.33 -13.31 -1.67
N ALA A 208 3.47 -12.34 -1.93
CA ALA A 208 2.14 -12.55 -2.50
C ALA A 208 2.24 -13.23 -3.87
N ALA A 209 3.10 -12.71 -4.76
CA ALA A 209 3.35 -13.30 -6.06
C ALA A 209 4.03 -14.68 -5.96
N ALA A 210 4.84 -14.93 -4.93
CA ALA A 210 5.50 -16.22 -4.72
C ALA A 210 4.55 -17.29 -4.16
N LEU A 211 3.58 -16.91 -3.34
CA LEU A 211 2.58 -17.82 -2.77
C LEU A 211 1.80 -18.55 -3.87
N GLU A 212 1.47 -17.84 -4.94
CA GLU A 212 0.76 -18.38 -6.09
C GLU A 212 1.70 -19.07 -7.09
N ARG A 213 2.95 -18.59 -7.21
CA ARG A 213 4.03 -19.20 -8.03
C ARG A 213 4.71 -20.39 -7.37
N GLN A 214 4.03 -21.28 -6.65
CA GLN A 214 4.59 -22.63 -6.41
C GLN A 214 4.68 -23.48 -7.70
N ARG A 215 5.01 -22.85 -8.84
CA ARG A 215 5.54 -23.41 -10.07
C ARG A 215 7.05 -23.43 -9.94
N ASP A 216 7.63 -24.62 -10.06
CA ASP A 216 9.03 -24.88 -10.33
C ASP A 216 10.02 -24.33 -9.29
N HIS A 217 10.45 -25.23 -8.40
CA HIS A 217 11.77 -25.11 -7.80
C HIS A 217 12.84 -25.15 -8.91
N VAL A 218 13.09 -24.01 -9.53
CA VAL A 218 14.35 -23.66 -10.14
C VAL A 218 14.73 -22.31 -9.55
N LEU A 219 15.77 -22.33 -8.72
CA LEU A 219 16.49 -21.12 -8.34
C LEU A 219 16.98 -20.43 -9.63
N GLY A 220 16.25 -19.42 -10.07
CA GLY A 220 16.55 -18.57 -11.21
C GLY A 220 15.67 -17.32 -11.15
N LYS A 221 16.25 -16.15 -11.40
CA LYS A 221 15.52 -14.87 -11.40
C LYS A 221 14.37 -14.93 -12.43
N PRO A 222 13.14 -14.54 -12.07
CA PRO A 222 12.09 -14.32 -13.06
C PRO A 222 12.36 -13.02 -13.82
N HIS A 223 12.51 -13.11 -15.14
CA HIS A 223 12.68 -11.96 -16.02
C HIS A 223 11.38 -11.15 -16.18
N GLY A 224 11.49 -9.83 -16.08
CA GLY A 224 10.43 -8.86 -16.31
C GLY A 224 11.00 -7.43 -16.33
N ASP A 225 11.11 -6.87 -17.53
CA ASP A 225 11.98 -5.72 -17.87
C ASP A 225 11.76 -4.42 -17.05
N ALA A 226 10.58 -4.17 -16.48
CA ALA A 226 10.29 -2.92 -15.75
C ALA A 226 10.64 -2.96 -14.26
N TRP A 227 10.58 -4.14 -13.63
CA TRP A 227 10.80 -4.31 -12.20
C TRP A 227 12.25 -4.65 -11.88
N GLU A 228 12.94 -5.32 -12.80
CA GLU A 228 14.38 -5.64 -12.67
C GLU A 228 15.24 -4.37 -12.69
N GLU A 229 14.89 -3.37 -13.51
CA GLU A 229 15.58 -2.07 -13.52
C GLU A 229 15.41 -1.32 -12.19
N ALA A 230 14.18 -1.31 -11.65
CA ALA A 230 13.91 -0.68 -10.35
C ALA A 230 14.65 -1.41 -9.21
N GLU A 231 14.68 -2.74 -9.22
CA GLU A 231 15.39 -3.55 -8.22
C GLU A 231 16.91 -3.38 -8.30
N ALA A 232 17.46 -3.27 -9.51
CA ALA A 232 18.89 -2.99 -9.73
C ALA A 232 19.28 -1.58 -9.24
N LEU A 233 18.44 -0.57 -9.50
CA LEU A 233 18.64 0.80 -9.02
C LEU A 233 18.56 0.88 -7.47
N MET A 234 17.62 0.15 -6.86
CA MET A 234 17.53 0.03 -5.40
C MET A 234 18.74 -0.70 -4.79
N ALA A 235 19.25 -1.74 -5.46
CA ALA A 235 20.44 -2.46 -5.02
C ALA A 235 21.71 -1.59 -5.09
N GLU A 236 21.81 -0.68 -6.05
CA GLU A 236 22.88 0.32 -6.12
C GLU A 236 22.78 1.33 -4.97
N ALA A 237 21.60 1.88 -4.73
CA ALA A 237 21.38 2.86 -3.65
C ALA A 237 21.64 2.28 -2.25
N ASN A 238 21.24 1.03 -2.01
CA ASN A 238 21.49 0.35 -0.73
C ASN A 238 22.98 0.03 -0.50
N ARG A 239 23.81 -0.06 -1.56
CA ARG A 239 25.27 -0.24 -1.42
C ARG A 239 25.98 1.03 -0.97
N SER A 240 25.46 2.20 -1.31
CA SER A 240 26.02 3.49 -0.88
C SER A 240 25.64 3.89 0.56
N GLU A 241 24.62 3.28 1.16
CA GLU A 241 24.08 3.63 2.49
C GLU A 241 24.42 2.60 3.59
N SER A 242 25.50 1.82 3.48
CA SER A 242 25.90 0.86 4.51
C SER A 242 26.52 1.56 5.74
N ALA A 243 25.72 2.34 6.45
CA ALA A 243 25.99 2.86 7.79
C ALA A 243 24.69 3.38 8.43
N SER A 244 23.89 2.50 9.05
CA SER A 244 23.30 2.74 10.39
C SER A 244 22.23 1.70 10.75
N ASP A 245 22.64 0.61 11.39
CA ASP A 245 21.72 -0.24 12.17
C ASP A 245 21.36 0.41 13.53
N ASP A 246 21.94 1.58 13.85
CA ASP A 246 21.78 2.32 15.12
C ASP A 246 20.78 3.51 15.05
N LEU A 247 20.15 3.76 13.89
CA LEU A 247 19.17 4.85 13.69
C LEU A 247 17.74 4.49 14.13
N LEU A 248 17.52 3.33 14.77
CA LEU A 248 16.22 2.87 15.27
C LEU A 248 15.88 3.43 16.67
N GLY A 249 15.58 4.72 16.77
CA GLY A 249 14.94 5.26 17.98
C GLY A 249 13.82 6.23 17.64
N GLU A 250 13.43 7.06 18.61
CA GLU A 250 12.18 7.84 18.58
C GLU A 250 11.94 8.52 17.22
N PHE A 251 10.88 8.06 16.57
CA PHE A 251 10.38 8.46 15.27
C PHE A 251 8.94 8.89 15.49
N GLU A 252 8.53 9.99 14.87
CA GLU A 252 7.18 10.53 15.01
C GLU A 252 6.48 10.48 13.64
N ALA A 253 5.45 9.64 13.52
CA ALA A 253 4.58 9.64 12.35
C ALA A 253 3.74 10.92 12.35
N LEU A 254 3.89 11.76 11.32
CA LEU A 254 3.19 13.04 11.21
C LEU A 254 1.92 12.90 10.38
N GLU A 255 2.00 12.22 9.24
CA GLU A 255 0.88 12.06 8.32
C GLU A 255 1.03 10.76 7.54
N SER A 256 -0.10 10.09 7.29
CA SER A 256 -0.16 8.97 6.35
C SER A 256 -1.51 8.99 5.68
N ARG A 257 -1.55 8.77 4.36
CA ARG A 257 -2.80 8.60 3.60
C ARG A 257 -2.74 7.28 2.83
N ALA A 258 -3.82 6.53 2.86
CA ALA A 258 -3.94 5.33 2.05
C ALA A 258 -4.44 5.68 0.66
N THR A 259 -3.85 5.10 -0.37
CA THR A 259 -4.37 5.12 -1.74
C THR A 259 -4.42 3.69 -2.25
N PHE A 260 -5.56 3.27 -2.82
CA PHE A 260 -5.64 1.99 -3.50
C PHE A 260 -4.66 1.99 -4.67
N ASP A 261 -3.80 0.99 -4.77
CA ASP A 261 -2.79 0.90 -5.82
C ASP A 261 -3.23 -0.09 -6.91
N HIS A 262 -3.33 -1.37 -6.56
CA HIS A 262 -3.76 -2.44 -7.47
C HIS A 262 -4.19 -3.69 -6.68
N VAL A 263 -4.82 -4.63 -7.39
CA VAL A 263 -5.11 -5.98 -6.91
C VAL A 263 -4.07 -6.96 -7.45
N LEU A 264 -3.51 -7.84 -6.64
CA LEU A 264 -2.79 -9.03 -7.11
C LEU A 264 -3.68 -10.27 -7.00
N PHE A 265 -3.78 -10.99 -8.11
CA PHE A 265 -4.47 -12.28 -8.20
C PHE A 265 -3.85 -13.13 -9.31
N ASP A 266 -3.53 -14.39 -9.02
CA ASP A 266 -2.88 -15.31 -9.96
C ASP A 266 -1.62 -14.71 -10.63
N SER A 267 -0.74 -14.13 -9.82
CA SER A 267 0.52 -13.48 -10.22
C SER A 267 0.36 -12.33 -11.22
N GLN A 268 -0.87 -11.84 -11.40
CA GLN A 268 -1.21 -10.72 -12.27
C GLN A 268 -1.71 -9.54 -11.43
N ALA A 269 -1.30 -8.34 -11.83
CA ALA A 269 -1.78 -7.09 -11.25
C ALA A 269 -2.98 -6.56 -12.05
N PHE A 270 -4.05 -6.20 -11.35
CA PHE A 270 -5.27 -5.63 -11.91
C PHE A 270 -5.56 -4.27 -11.29
N GLY A 271 -6.10 -3.37 -12.10
CA GLY A 271 -6.42 -2.01 -11.67
C GLY A 271 -5.21 -1.08 -11.66
N MET A 272 -5.48 0.16 -11.31
CA MET A 272 -4.54 1.28 -11.23
C MET A 272 -4.86 2.11 -10.00
N HIS A 273 -3.92 2.99 -9.64
CA HIS A 273 -4.06 3.87 -8.48
C HIS A 273 -5.43 4.57 -8.44
N ALA A 274 -6.17 4.41 -7.36
CA ALA A 274 -7.48 5.03 -7.20
C ALA A 274 -7.49 5.93 -5.97
N GLU A 275 -8.18 7.06 -6.09
CA GLU A 275 -8.41 7.94 -4.94
C GLU A 275 -9.25 7.19 -3.88
N PRO A 276 -9.03 7.45 -2.58
CA PRO A 276 -9.81 6.85 -1.52
C PRO A 276 -11.30 7.14 -1.68
N LEU A 277 -12.13 6.14 -1.39
CA LEU A 277 -13.59 6.16 -1.51
C LEU A 277 -14.11 6.42 -2.94
N SER A 278 -13.24 6.36 -3.95
CA SER A 278 -13.64 6.54 -5.35
C SER A 278 -14.46 5.36 -5.86
N ALA A 279 -15.19 5.59 -6.95
CA ALA A 279 -15.93 4.53 -7.61
C ALA A 279 -15.03 3.41 -8.16
N ASP A 280 -13.77 3.72 -8.48
CA ASP A 280 -12.80 2.74 -8.95
C ASP A 280 -12.39 1.80 -7.81
N GLU A 281 -12.12 2.34 -6.61
CA GLU A 281 -11.85 1.53 -5.42
C GLU A 281 -13.07 0.67 -5.04
N GLN A 282 -14.26 1.27 -5.00
CA GLN A 282 -15.51 0.56 -4.71
C GLN A 282 -15.78 -0.57 -5.71
N ASP A 283 -15.44 -0.34 -6.98
CA ASP A 283 -15.51 -1.38 -8.01
C ASP A 283 -14.65 -2.57 -7.58
N PHE A 284 -13.44 -2.43 -7.03
CA PHE A 284 -12.65 -3.59 -6.56
C PHE A 284 -13.12 -4.18 -5.22
N LEU A 285 -13.55 -3.35 -4.26
CA LEU A 285 -14.04 -3.82 -2.95
C LEU A 285 -15.34 -4.64 -3.06
N GLY A 286 -16.18 -4.34 -4.05
CA GLY A 286 -17.46 -5.00 -4.31
C GLY A 286 -17.37 -6.37 -4.97
N LEU A 287 -16.27 -7.13 -4.82
CA LEU A 287 -16.21 -8.51 -5.31
C LEU A 287 -17.16 -9.41 -4.49
N PRO A 288 -18.03 -10.21 -5.15
CA PRO A 288 -18.82 -11.23 -4.45
C PRO A 288 -17.95 -12.15 -3.59
N GLY A 289 -18.49 -12.59 -2.45
CA GLY A 289 -17.81 -13.53 -1.55
C GLY A 289 -17.70 -14.97 -2.08
N LEU A 290 -18.52 -15.31 -3.09
CA LEU A 290 -18.56 -16.61 -3.75
C LEU A 290 -18.24 -16.43 -5.25
N LEU A 291 -17.02 -16.77 -5.66
CA LEU A 291 -16.55 -16.77 -7.04
C LEU A 291 -15.55 -17.91 -7.26
N GLU A 292 -15.69 -18.61 -8.39
CA GLU A 292 -14.65 -19.51 -8.88
C GLU A 292 -13.44 -18.70 -9.40
N PRO A 293 -12.22 -19.26 -9.42
CA PRO A 293 -11.01 -18.54 -9.84
C PRO A 293 -11.09 -17.84 -11.20
N ASP A 294 -11.69 -18.50 -12.21
CA ASP A 294 -11.86 -17.90 -13.55
C ASP A 294 -12.86 -16.74 -13.55
N GLN A 295 -13.86 -16.78 -12.68
CA GLN A 295 -14.82 -15.68 -12.51
C GLN A 295 -14.15 -14.49 -11.84
N VAL A 296 -13.28 -14.72 -10.86
CA VAL A 296 -12.46 -13.65 -10.24
C VAL A 296 -11.64 -12.94 -11.30
N ARG A 297 -10.88 -13.69 -12.12
CA ARG A 297 -10.06 -13.11 -13.20
C ARG A 297 -10.90 -12.29 -14.17
N SER A 298 -12.02 -12.84 -14.62
CA SER A 298 -12.90 -12.19 -15.59
C SER A 298 -13.46 -10.87 -15.05
N LEU A 299 -13.91 -10.87 -13.79
CA LEU A 299 -14.42 -9.66 -13.13
C LEU A 299 -13.35 -8.60 -12.90
N LEU A 300 -12.14 -9.00 -12.49
CA LEU A 300 -11.02 -8.07 -12.31
C LEU A 300 -10.61 -7.41 -13.64
N ALA A 301 -10.52 -8.18 -14.71
CA ALA A 301 -10.24 -7.66 -16.05
C ALA A 301 -11.35 -6.72 -16.55
N GLU A 302 -12.62 -7.04 -16.30
CA GLU A 302 -13.73 -6.17 -16.63
C GLU A 302 -13.67 -4.83 -15.87
N ARG A 303 -13.40 -4.87 -14.56
CA ARG A 303 -13.28 -3.68 -13.71
C ARG A 303 -12.09 -2.80 -14.13
N GLN A 304 -10.94 -3.40 -14.44
CA GLN A 304 -9.79 -2.68 -14.99
C GLN A 304 -10.14 -1.96 -16.31
N ASN A 305 -10.85 -2.63 -17.22
CA ASN A 305 -11.30 -2.01 -18.47
C ASN A 305 -12.27 -0.85 -18.24
N ARG A 306 -13.15 -0.94 -17.24
CA ARG A 306 -14.04 0.16 -16.85
C ARG A 306 -13.23 1.34 -16.30
N GLN A 307 -12.26 1.08 -15.42
CA GLN A 307 -11.37 2.11 -14.87
C GLN A 307 -10.61 2.85 -15.97
N LEU A 308 -10.01 2.12 -16.92
CA LEU A 308 -9.31 2.72 -18.08
C LEU A 308 -10.25 3.62 -18.91
N LYS A 309 -11.46 3.15 -19.22
CA LYS A 309 -12.46 3.95 -19.94
C LYS A 309 -12.89 5.21 -19.18
N ARG A 310 -13.01 5.16 -17.86
CA ARG A 310 -13.33 6.35 -17.03
C ARG A 310 -12.20 7.37 -17.09
N ARG A 311 -10.96 6.93 -16.92
CA ARG A 311 -9.76 7.79 -17.05
C ARG A 311 -9.64 8.42 -18.44
N GLU A 312 -9.80 7.64 -19.51
CA GLU A 312 -9.77 8.18 -20.88
C GLU A 312 -10.84 9.25 -21.11
N ARG A 313 -12.04 9.08 -20.55
CA ARG A 313 -13.12 10.08 -20.63
C ARG A 313 -12.76 11.34 -19.85
N GLN A 314 -12.18 11.19 -18.67
CA GLN A 314 -11.71 12.31 -17.86
C GLN A 314 -10.59 13.08 -18.57
N ASP A 315 -9.57 12.37 -19.08
CA ASP A 315 -8.48 12.97 -19.86
C ASP A 315 -8.99 13.69 -21.11
N ARG A 316 -9.98 13.12 -21.81
CA ARG A 316 -10.60 13.79 -22.97
C ARG A 316 -11.36 15.04 -22.56
N ARG A 317 -12.06 15.03 -21.42
CA ARG A 317 -12.76 16.20 -20.88
C ARG A 317 -11.76 17.29 -20.47
N ASP A 318 -10.70 16.92 -19.76
CA ASP A 318 -9.66 17.85 -19.30
C ASP A 318 -8.88 18.46 -20.48
N ARG A 319 -8.71 17.70 -21.58
CA ARG A 319 -8.12 18.22 -22.84
C ARG A 319 -9.09 19.07 -23.66
N ALA A 320 -10.38 18.83 -23.54
CA ALA A 320 -11.42 19.58 -24.26
C ALA A 320 -11.79 20.89 -23.56
N ASP A 321 -11.40 21.08 -22.29
CA ASP A 321 -11.63 22.31 -21.52
C ASP A 321 -10.38 23.23 -21.58
N PRO A 322 -10.40 24.33 -22.36
CA PRO A 322 -9.26 25.23 -22.53
C PRO A 322 -8.80 25.87 -21.21
N ASP A 323 -9.70 26.09 -20.26
CA ASP A 323 -9.39 26.73 -18.99
C ASP A 323 -8.59 25.79 -18.07
N VAL A 324 -8.87 24.48 -18.10
CA VAL A 324 -8.11 23.48 -17.34
C VAL A 324 -6.68 23.33 -17.88
N VAL A 325 -6.51 23.37 -19.20
CA VAL A 325 -5.19 23.36 -19.85
C VAL A 325 -4.40 24.63 -19.50
N LEU A 326 -5.05 25.79 -19.51
CA LEU A 326 -4.44 27.07 -19.13
C LEU A 326 -4.03 27.08 -17.64
N HIS A 327 -4.88 26.58 -16.74
CA HIS A 327 -4.58 26.48 -15.31
C HIS A 327 -3.41 25.51 -15.03
N ARG A 328 -3.34 24.35 -15.73
CA ARG A 328 -2.23 23.40 -15.60
C ARG A 328 -0.92 23.97 -16.16
N ALA A 329 -0.97 24.71 -17.27
CA ALA A 329 0.19 25.39 -17.84
C ALA A 329 0.77 26.44 -16.86
N ILE A 330 -0.09 27.25 -16.24
CA ILE A 330 0.32 28.24 -15.23
C ILE A 330 0.88 27.55 -13.98
N ALA A 331 0.29 26.44 -13.52
CA ALA A 331 0.79 25.68 -12.36
C ALA A 331 2.19 25.10 -12.63
N SER A 332 2.43 24.54 -13.81
CA SER A 332 3.75 24.04 -14.24
C SER A 332 4.81 25.15 -14.25
N LYS A 333 4.47 26.31 -14.83
CA LYS A 333 5.33 27.50 -14.83
C LYS A 333 5.65 28.02 -13.43
N ARG A 334 4.68 28.01 -12.51
CA ARG A 334 4.93 28.38 -11.10
C ARG A 334 5.89 27.40 -10.43
N LYS A 335 5.78 26.10 -10.71
CA LYS A 335 6.70 25.07 -10.21
C LYS A 335 8.13 25.28 -10.76
N GLU A 336 8.25 25.58 -12.05
CA GLU A 336 9.51 25.94 -12.70
C GLU A 336 10.15 27.19 -12.05
N LEU A 337 9.37 28.25 -11.83
CA LEU A 337 9.84 29.46 -11.15
C LEU A 337 10.35 29.15 -9.74
N SER A 338 9.61 28.37 -8.94
CA SER A 338 10.02 27.98 -7.59
C SER A 338 11.34 27.20 -7.58
N SER A 339 11.52 26.29 -8.54
CA SER A 339 12.77 25.53 -8.69
C SER A 339 13.96 26.43 -9.04
N LEU A 340 13.79 27.36 -9.98
CA LEU A 340 14.85 28.31 -10.35
C LEU A 340 15.19 29.27 -9.21
N VAL A 341 14.19 29.71 -8.44
CA VAL A 341 14.41 30.55 -7.25
C VAL A 341 15.19 29.79 -6.18
N ALA A 342 14.89 28.52 -5.95
CA ALA A 342 15.65 27.69 -5.01
C ALA A 342 17.11 27.52 -5.46
N GLN A 343 17.33 27.28 -6.75
CA GLN A 343 18.67 27.19 -7.32
C GLN A 343 19.46 28.50 -7.14
N TYR A 344 18.84 29.65 -7.42
CA TYR A 344 19.49 30.95 -7.26
C TYR A 344 19.70 31.31 -5.78
N ALA A 345 18.76 30.96 -4.89
CA ALA A 345 18.91 31.15 -3.44
C ALA A 345 20.13 30.42 -2.88
N HIS A 346 20.38 29.20 -3.38
CA HIS A 346 21.54 28.41 -3.00
C HIS A 346 22.86 29.05 -3.47
N VAL A 347 22.91 29.52 -4.72
CA VAL A 347 24.10 30.16 -5.30
C VAL A 347 24.40 31.53 -4.66
N ALA A 348 23.36 32.32 -4.38
CA ALA A 348 23.50 33.69 -3.87
C ALA A 348 23.51 33.79 -2.34
N GLY A 349 23.19 32.71 -1.62
CA GLY A 349 23.10 32.69 -0.15
C GLY A 349 21.99 33.56 0.43
N VAL A 350 20.90 33.82 -0.32
CA VAL A 350 19.83 34.74 0.07
C VAL A 350 18.49 33.99 0.25
N PRO A 351 17.68 34.32 1.27
CA PRO A 351 16.36 33.70 1.46
C PRO A 351 15.41 33.86 0.26
N HIS A 352 14.60 32.84 -0.02
CA HIS A 352 13.57 32.81 -1.08
C HIS A 352 12.64 34.03 -1.07
N SER A 353 12.29 34.54 0.12
CA SER A 353 11.41 35.71 0.29
C SER A 353 12.00 36.99 -0.30
N HIS A 354 13.32 37.19 -0.17
CA HIS A 354 14.04 38.33 -0.75
C HIS A 354 14.11 38.24 -2.27
N ILE A 355 14.32 37.05 -2.80
CA ILE A 355 14.33 36.79 -4.25
C ILE A 355 12.95 37.08 -4.84
N HIS A 356 11.87 36.58 -4.24
CA HIS A 356 10.52 36.90 -4.69
C HIS A 356 10.17 38.39 -4.55
N ALA A 357 10.71 39.09 -3.53
CA ALA A 357 10.55 40.53 -3.41
C ALA A 357 11.31 41.30 -4.51
N GLN A 358 12.52 40.85 -4.87
CA GLN A 358 13.30 41.41 -5.97
C GLN A 358 12.64 41.16 -7.33
N LEU A 359 12.12 39.95 -7.57
CA LEU A 359 11.36 39.63 -8.77
C LEU A 359 10.11 40.50 -8.93
N ARG A 360 9.43 40.84 -7.82
CA ARG A 360 8.30 41.78 -7.85
C ARG A 360 8.73 43.22 -8.11
N ARG A 361 9.94 43.62 -7.67
CA ARG A 361 10.48 44.96 -7.95
C ARG A 361 10.93 45.12 -9.41
N GLU A 362 11.53 44.07 -9.99
CA GLU A 362 12.05 44.10 -11.37
C GLU A 362 10.96 43.82 -12.42
N CYS A 363 10.11 42.82 -12.19
CA CYS A 363 9.08 42.40 -13.16
C CYS A 363 7.68 42.97 -12.85
N GLY A 364 7.48 43.61 -11.69
CA GLY A 364 6.16 44.09 -11.27
C GLY A 364 5.15 42.97 -10.97
N GLY A 365 3.90 43.37 -10.74
CA GLY A 365 2.75 42.48 -10.54
C GLY A 365 2.56 41.89 -9.13
N PRO A 366 1.46 41.16 -8.91
CA PRO A 366 1.07 40.63 -7.60
C PRO A 366 1.94 39.44 -7.16
N GLN A 367 1.67 38.89 -5.96
CA GLN A 367 2.31 37.66 -5.50
C GLN A 367 2.11 36.50 -6.50
N VAL A 368 3.06 35.56 -6.56
CA VAL A 368 3.08 34.46 -7.54
C VAL A 368 1.75 33.69 -7.61
N ALA A 369 1.07 33.49 -6.47
CA ALA A 369 -0.25 32.84 -6.42
C ALA A 369 -1.35 33.55 -7.23
N LYS A 370 -1.23 34.87 -7.43
CA LYS A 370 -2.17 35.72 -8.17
C LYS A 370 -1.58 36.28 -9.47
N ALA A 371 -0.38 35.83 -9.86
CA ALA A 371 0.28 36.31 -11.07
C ALA A 371 -0.28 35.64 -12.33
N THR A 372 -0.37 36.41 -13.42
CA THR A 372 -0.75 35.91 -14.76
C THR A 372 0.39 35.06 -15.37
N GLN A 373 0.10 34.31 -16.43
CA GLN A 373 1.10 33.48 -17.10
C GLN A 373 2.30 34.30 -17.59
N GLU A 374 2.05 35.42 -18.28
CA GLU A 374 3.08 36.35 -18.76
C GLU A 374 3.98 36.86 -17.62
N GLN A 375 3.39 37.21 -16.47
CA GLN A 375 4.14 37.66 -15.30
C GLN A 375 5.02 36.56 -14.68
N VAL A 376 4.59 35.29 -14.75
CA VAL A 376 5.40 34.15 -14.29
C VAL A 376 6.54 33.88 -15.27
N ASP A 377 6.29 33.95 -16.58
CA ASP A 377 7.31 33.78 -17.61
C ASP A 377 8.39 34.88 -17.57
N GLU A 378 7.99 36.14 -17.36
CA GLU A 378 8.94 37.24 -17.16
C GLU A 378 9.84 37.03 -15.93
N ARG A 379 9.28 36.52 -14.84
CA ARG A 379 10.03 36.19 -13.62
C ARG A 379 11.00 35.03 -13.86
N ILE A 380 10.58 33.98 -14.56
CA ILE A 380 11.46 32.87 -14.96
C ILE A 380 12.63 33.39 -15.80
N ALA A 381 12.36 34.26 -16.77
CA ALA A 381 13.39 34.86 -17.60
C ALA A 381 14.37 35.70 -16.77
N ALA A 382 13.88 36.47 -15.77
CA ALA A 382 14.72 37.24 -14.87
C ALA A 382 15.65 36.36 -14.02
N VAL A 383 15.12 35.32 -13.36
CA VAL A 383 15.95 34.40 -12.54
C VAL A 383 17.00 33.69 -13.42
N ARG A 384 16.63 33.28 -14.63
CA ARG A 384 17.59 32.69 -15.60
C ARG A 384 18.66 33.67 -16.08
N ARG A 385 18.40 34.98 -16.07
CA ARG A 385 19.44 35.99 -16.34
C ARG A 385 20.36 36.15 -15.14
N TRP A 386 19.83 36.11 -13.92
CA TRP A 386 20.62 36.20 -12.71
C TRP A 386 21.54 34.99 -12.51
N LEU A 387 21.07 33.78 -12.82
CA LEU A 387 21.88 32.55 -12.79
C LEU A 387 22.99 32.49 -13.86
N ARG A 388 22.93 33.35 -14.88
CA ARG A 388 23.93 33.44 -15.95
C ARG A 388 24.98 34.54 -15.73
N ARG A 389 24.82 35.33 -14.66
CA ARG A 389 25.81 36.28 -14.15
C ARG A 389 26.58 35.61 -13.02
#